data_AF-R2PP63-F1
#
_entry.id   AF-R2PP63-F1
#
_cell.length_a   1.000
_cell.length_b   1.000
_cell.length_c   1.000
_cell.angle_alpha   90.00
_cell.angle_beta   90.00
_cell.angle_gamma   90.00
#
_symmetry.space_group_name_H-M   'P 1'
#
loop_
_entity.id
_entity.type
_entity.pdbx_description
1 polymer ?
#
loop_
_entity_poly.entity_id
_entity_poly.type
_entity_poly.pdbx_seq_one_letter_code
_entity_poly.pdbx_strand_id
1 'polypeptide(L)' 'MAITNKELTKKKATAKLILEAKGLDFDEWLAQKYDEVFSENEEIIQKALKSFKEQTNRFPSSV' A
#
# COMPACT_ATOMS: atom_id res chain seq x y z
N MET A 1 -7.15 14.70 -7.73
CA MET A 1 -8.27 14.96 -6.79
C MET A 1 -8.02 14.13 -5.54
N ALA A 2 -7.83 14.74 -4.38
CA ALA A 2 -7.65 13.99 -3.13
C ALA A 2 -9.01 13.50 -2.64
N ILE A 3 -9.14 12.19 -2.40
CA ILE A 3 -10.35 11.63 -1.79
C ILE A 3 -10.43 12.17 -0.37
N THR A 4 -11.54 12.82 -0.01
CA THR A 4 -11.76 13.30 1.35
C THR A 4 -12.02 12.12 2.29
N ASN A 5 -11.65 12.26 3.57
CA ASN A 5 -11.78 11.19 4.56
C ASN A 5 -13.23 10.66 4.68
N LYS A 6 -14.23 11.54 4.49
CA LYS A 6 -15.65 11.14 4.39
C LYS A 6 -15.93 10.17 3.25
N GLU A 7 -15.44 10.48 2.05
CA GLU A 7 -15.60 9.64 0.87
C GLU A 7 -14.89 8.29 1.05
N LEU A 8 -13.71 8.31 1.66
CA LEU A 8 -12.92 7.10 1.92
C LEU A 8 -13.63 6.17 2.91
N THR A 9 -14.18 6.73 3.99
CA THR A 9 -14.98 6.00 4.98
C THR A 9 -16.23 5.39 4.34
N LYS A 10 -16.92 6.15 3.50
CA LYS A 10 -18.14 5.70 2.80
C LYS A 10 -17.84 4.54 1.86
N LYS A 11 -16.75 4.63 1.08
CA LYS A 11 -16.28 3.55 0.20
C LYS A 11 -15.91 2.29 0.99
N LYS A 12 -15.21 2.43 2.12
CA LYS A 12 -14.85 1.29 2.98
C LYS A 12 -16.10 0.59 3.53
N ALA A 13 -17.08 1.35 4.03
CA ALA A 13 -18.33 0.80 4.53
C ALA A 13 -19.13 0.06 3.44
N THR A 14 -19.22 0.64 2.24
CA THR A 14 -19.91 0.00 1.11
C THR A 14 -19.19 -1.28 0.66
N ALA A 15 -17.86 -1.27 0.57
CA ALA A 15 -17.09 -2.45 0.20
C ALA A 15 -17.26 -3.57 1.23
N LYS A 16 -17.28 -3.23 2.53
CA LYS A 16 -17.53 -4.18 3.61
C LYS A 16 -18.91 -4.85 3.45
N LEU A 17 -19.97 -4.06 3.28
CA LEU A 17 -21.33 -4.59 3.10
C LEU A 17 -21.46 -5.51 1.87
N ILE A 18 -20.81 -5.15 0.76
CA ILE A 18 -20.85 -5.95 -0.47
C ILE A 18 -20.12 -7.29 -0.27
N LEU A 19 -18.98 -7.28 0.42
CA LEU A 19 -18.20 -8.48 0.68
C LEU A 19 -18.90 -9.39 1.70
N GLU A 20 -19.44 -8.82 2.78
CA GLU A 20 -20.27 -9.56 3.74
C GLU A 20 -21.48 -10.20 3.06
N ALA A 21 -22.17 -9.49 2.16
CA ALA A 21 -23.29 -10.04 1.39
C ALA A 21 -22.88 -11.16 0.43
N LYS A 22 -21.61 -11.21 0.01
CA LYS A 22 -21.03 -12.28 -0.80
C LYS A 22 -20.48 -13.44 0.05
N GLY A 23 -20.52 -13.33 1.38
CA GLY A 23 -19.90 -14.29 2.29
C GLY A 23 -18.37 -14.24 2.29
N LEU A 24 -17.80 -13.12 1.86
CA LEU A 24 -16.35 -12.90 1.81
C LEU A 24 -15.93 -12.02 2.99
N ASP A 25 -14.80 -12.35 3.59
CA ASP A 25 -14.23 -11.55 4.67
C ASP A 25 -13.57 -10.27 4.11
N PHE A 26 -13.95 -9.13 4.68
CA PHE A 26 -13.46 -7.83 4.22
C PHE A 26 -11.96 -7.65 4.50
N ASP A 27 -11.48 -8.11 5.65
CA ASP A 27 -10.08 -7.97 6.06
C ASP A 27 -9.18 -8.89 5.22
N GLU A 28 -9.65 -10.10 4.87
CA GLU A 28 -8.95 -11.02 3.99
C GLU A 28 -8.84 -10.47 2.56
N TRP A 29 -9.93 -9.91 2.01
CA TRP A 29 -9.90 -9.24 0.70
C TRP A 29 -8.99 -8.01 0.71
N LEU A 30 -9.00 -7.23 1.80
CA LEU A 30 -8.15 -6.05 1.93
C LEU A 30 -6.67 -6.45 1.99
N ALA A 31 -6.34 -7.54 2.70
CA ALA A 31 -4.99 -8.08 2.75
C ALA A 31 -4.49 -8.50 1.36
N GLN A 32 -5.33 -9.18 0.56
CA GLN A 32 -4.98 -9.52 -0.83
C GLN A 32 -4.70 -8.27 -1.67
N LYS A 33 -5.49 -7.20 -1.49
CA LYS A 33 -5.27 -5.94 -2.21
C LYS A 33 -3.98 -5.25 -1.80
N TYR A 34 -3.57 -5.35 -0.54
CA TYR A 34 -2.25 -4.89 -0.12
C TYR A 34 -1.15 -5.71 -0.78
N ASP A 35 -1.28 -7.04 -0.79
CA ASP A 35 -0.29 -7.95 -1.38
C ASP A 35 -0.10 -7.70 -2.89
N GLU A 36 -1.19 -7.45 -3.62
CA GLU A 36 -1.15 -7.03 -5.03
C GLU A 36 -0.38 -5.72 -5.21
N VAL A 37 -0.71 -4.69 -4.42
CA VAL A 37 0.00 -3.40 -4.48
C VAL A 37 1.47 -3.57 -4.11
N PHE A 38 1.79 -4.36 -3.10
CA PHE A 38 3.17 -4.64 -2.73
C PHE A 38 3.91 -5.37 -3.85
N SER A 39 3.33 -6.42 -4.43
CA SER A 39 3.93 -7.18 -5.52
C SER A 39 4.15 -6.33 -6.76
N GLU A 40 3.16 -5.53 -7.17
CA GLU A 40 3.27 -4.63 -8.32
C GLU A 40 4.30 -3.52 -8.11
N ASN A 41 4.52 -3.11 -6.86
CA ASN A 41 5.45 -2.03 -6.52
C ASN A 41 6.75 -2.54 -5.90
N GLU A 42 6.94 -3.85 -5.74
CA GLU A 42 8.10 -4.43 -5.07
C GLU A 42 9.37 -4.06 -5.82
N GLU A 43 9.35 -4.13 -7.16
CA GLU A 43 10.48 -3.71 -8.00
C GLU A 43 10.79 -2.20 -7.87
N ILE A 44 9.76 -1.37 -7.68
CA ILE A 44 9.90 0.09 -7.51
C ILE A 44 10.46 0.40 -6.13
N ILE A 45 9.94 -0.26 -5.10
CA ILE A 45 10.39 -0.13 -3.71
C ILE A 45 11.83 -0.64 -3.59
N GLN A 46 12.17 -1.78 -4.19
CA GLN A 46 13.53 -2.31 -4.24
C GLN A 46 14.48 -1.34 -4.95
N LYS A 47 14.09 -0.78 -6.11
CA LYS A 47 14.89 0.24 -6.80
C LYS A 47 15.06 1.52 -5.98
N ALA A 48 14.01 1.98 -5.30
CA ALA A 48 14.05 3.17 -4.45
C ALA A 48 14.92 2.94 -3.20
N LEU A 49 14.76 1.80 -2.52
CA LEU A 49 15.57 1.40 -1.37
C LEU A 49 17.04 1.23 -1.76
N LYS A 50 17.32 0.61 -2.91
CA LYS A 50 18.68 0.46 -3.43
C LYS A 50 19.31 1.80 -3.78
N SER A 51 18.56 2.69 -4.43
CA SER A 51 19.00 4.06 -4.73
C SER A 51 19.26 4.89 -3.46
N PHE A 52 18.41 4.74 -2.44
CA PHE A 52 18.59 5.40 -1.14
C PHE A 52 19.81 4.87 -0.38
N LYS A 53 20.04 3.55 -0.43
CA LYS A 53 21.21 2.91 0.17
C LYS A 53 22.51 3.30 -0.54
N GLU A 54 22.49 3.43 -1.87
CA GLU A 54 23.63 3.95 -2.64
C GLU A 54 23.90 5.44 -2.38
N GLN A 55 22.87 6.26 -2.14
CA GLN A 55 23.05 7.65 -1.71
C GLN A 55 23.68 7.76 -0.33
N THR A 56 23.22 6.94 0.63
CA THR A 56 23.80 6.88 1.98
C THR A 56 25.28 6.44 1.95
N ASN A 57 25.65 5.54 1.03
CA ASN A 57 27.03 5.05 0.91
C ASN A 57 27.98 6.02 0.17
N ARG A 58 27.47 7.09 -0.45
CA ARG A 58 28.29 8.13 -1.11
C ARG A 58 28.64 9.33 -0.23
N PHE A 59 28.12 9.39 0.99
CA PHE A 59 28.58 10.33 2.01
C PHE A 59 29.12 9.52 3.20
N PRO A 60 30.36 9.01 3.15
CA PRO A 60 31.04 8.73 4.40
C PRO A 60 31.09 10.06 5.16
N SER A 61 30.47 10.09 6.33
CA SER A 61 30.74 11.11 7.33
C SER A 61 32.25 11.06 7.60
N SER A 62 33.00 11.96 6.98
CA SER A 62 34.38 12.23 7.36
C SER A 62 34.36 12.73 8.80
N VAL A 63 34.88 11.88 9.68
CA VAL A 63 35.29 12.20 11.05
C VAL A 63 36.36 13.28 11.04
#